data_AF-A0A914U6M5-F1
#
_entry.id   AF-A0A914U6M5-F1
#
_cell.length_a   1.000
_cell.length_b   1.000
_cell.length_c   1.000
_cell.angle_alpha   90.00
_cell.angle_beta   90.00
_cell.angle_gamma   90.00
#
_symmetry.space_group_name_H-M   'P 1'
#
loop_
_entity.id
_entity.type
_entity.pdbx_description
1 polymer ?
#
loop_
_entity_poly.entity_id
_entity_poly.type
_entity_poly.pdbx_seq_one_letter_code
_entity_poly.pdbx_strand_id
1 'polypeptide(L)'
;MRAVIQRVTQASVKIGEEIASEIGKGLCVLVGITHEDTATDTEFIIRKILNLRLFDDPTNGKRWDKSVKDLGYDVLVVSQFTLYGLLKGNKIDYHRAMEPTKAKEFYEKFYHDLQKAYIPEKVKDGEFGAMMSVGIVNDGPVTITIDSKDKSN
;
A
#
# COMPACT_ATOMS: atom_id res chain seq x y z
N MET A 1 3.85 -10.10 5.31
CA MET A 1 3.74 -8.70 4.91
C MET A 1 2.26 -8.44 4.70
N ARG A 2 1.73 -7.35 5.22
CA ARG A 2 0.32 -7.00 5.07
C ARG A 2 0.16 -5.75 4.24
N ALA A 3 -0.87 -5.72 3.42
CA ALA A 3 -1.26 -4.54 2.67
C ALA A 3 -2.76 -4.32 2.79
N VAL A 4 -3.18 -3.08 3.09
CA VAL A 4 -4.55 -2.61 2.88
C VAL A 4 -4.54 -1.73 1.65
N ILE A 5 -5.16 -2.22 0.58
CA ILE A 5 -5.19 -1.59 -0.74
C ILE A 5 -6.56 -0.95 -0.92
N GLN A 6 -6.58 0.35 -1.18
CA GLN A 6 -7.80 1.11 -1.41
C GLN A 6 -7.78 1.72 -2.80
N ARG A 7 -8.86 1.52 -3.55
CA ARG A 7 -9.06 2.22 -4.82
C ARG A 7 -9.41 3.67 -4.53
N VAL A 8 -8.77 4.61 -5.20
CA VAL A 8 -8.96 6.05 -4.92
C VAL A 8 -9.16 6.86 -6.19
N THR A 9 -9.96 7.92 -6.07
CA THR A 9 -10.01 8.98 -7.09
C THR A 9 -8.87 9.99 -6.89
N GLN A 10 -8.42 10.15 -5.65
CA GLN A 10 -7.24 10.91 -5.24
C GLN A 10 -6.79 10.47 -3.84
N ALA A 11 -5.49 10.57 -3.57
CA ALA A 11 -4.93 10.39 -2.23
C ALA A 11 -3.71 11.28 -2.02
N SER A 12 -3.44 11.66 -0.78
CA SER A 12 -2.34 12.58 -0.44
C SER A 12 -1.76 12.27 0.93
N VAL A 13 -0.48 12.61 1.11
CA VAL A 13 0.20 12.62 2.41
C VAL A 13 0.58 14.05 2.74
N LYS A 14 0.21 14.50 3.94
CA LYS A 14 0.66 15.76 4.52
C LYS A 14 1.55 15.54 5.74
N ILE A 15 2.52 16.42 5.92
CA ILE A 15 3.38 16.48 7.11
C ILE A 15 3.23 17.88 7.68
N GLY A 16 2.61 17.98 8.86
CA GLY A 16 2.07 19.26 9.31
C GLY A 16 0.99 19.76 8.35
N GLU A 17 1.17 20.96 7.79
CA GLU A 17 0.22 21.58 6.84
C GLU A 17 0.61 21.38 5.37
N GLU A 18 1.84 20.95 5.10
CA GLU A 18 2.39 20.83 3.75
C GLU A 18 2.05 19.48 3.10
N ILE A 19 1.75 19.51 1.80
CA ILE A 19 1.55 18.29 1.00
C ILE A 19 2.93 17.76 0.61
N ALA A 20 3.30 16.63 1.18
CA ALA A 20 4.55 15.94 0.86
C ALA A 20 4.41 15.10 -0.42
N SER A 21 3.22 14.56 -0.67
CA SER A 21 2.97 13.63 -1.77
C SER A 21 1.49 13.55 -2.10
N GLU A 22 1.16 13.40 -3.39
CA GLU A 22 -0.21 13.24 -3.86
C GLU A 22 -0.29 12.42 -5.14
N ILE A 23 -1.45 11.78 -5.32
CA ILE A 23 -1.80 10.99 -6.50
C ILE A 23 -3.23 11.31 -6.97
N GLY A 24 -3.48 11.12 -8.26
CA GLY A 24 -4.82 11.13 -8.82
C GLY A 24 -5.50 9.76 -8.69
N LYS A 25 -6.17 9.34 -9.76
CA LYS A 25 -6.81 8.01 -9.83
C LYS A 25 -5.76 6.92 -9.66
N GLY A 26 -6.04 5.96 -8.78
CA GLY A 26 -5.06 4.93 -8.47
C GLY A 26 -5.37 4.13 -7.22
N LEU A 27 -4.29 3.72 -6.54
CA LEU A 27 -4.35 2.96 -5.30
C LEU A 27 -3.64 3.71 -4.18
N CYS A 28 -4.27 3.82 -3.02
CA CYS A 28 -3.60 4.13 -1.76
C CYS A 28 -3.37 2.83 -1.00
N VAL A 29 -2.11 2.50 -0.71
CA VAL A 29 -1.70 1.23 -0.12
C VAL A 29 -1.01 1.47 1.22
N LEU A 30 -1.64 0.99 2.29
CA LEU A 30 -1.02 0.95 3.61
C LEU A 30 -0.24 -0.35 3.75
N VAL A 31 1.07 -0.28 3.98
CA VAL A 31 1.96 -1.46 4.01
C VAL A 31 2.49 -1.70 5.42
N GLY A 32 2.18 -2.86 5.97
CA GLY A 32 2.70 -3.34 7.24
C GLY A 32 3.78 -4.38 7.03
N ILE A 33 4.89 -4.24 7.75
CA ILE A 33 6.04 -5.16 7.72
C ILE A 33 6.18 -5.85 9.08
N THR A 34 6.29 -7.19 9.09
CA THR A 34 6.56 -8.03 10.28
C THR A 34 8.01 -8.46 10.33
N HIS A 35 8.52 -8.79 11.52
CA HIS A 35 9.86 -9.33 11.72
C HIS A 35 10.14 -10.66 10.98
N GLU A 36 9.09 -11.34 10.50
CA GLU A 36 9.17 -12.58 9.70
C GLU A 36 9.14 -12.33 8.17
N ASP A 37 9.11 -11.07 7.74
CA ASP A 37 9.05 -10.73 6.33
C ASP A 37 10.40 -10.91 5.64
N THR A 38 10.31 -11.42 4.42
CA THR A 38 11.44 -11.74 3.55
C THR A 38 11.24 -11.13 2.16
N ALA A 39 12.27 -11.19 1.30
CA ALA A 39 12.16 -10.68 -0.07
C ALA A 39 11.00 -11.31 -0.86
N THR A 40 10.68 -12.59 -0.63
CA THR A 40 9.55 -13.26 -1.30
C THR A 40 8.19 -12.68 -0.90
N ASP A 41 8.08 -12.18 0.35
CA ASP A 41 6.86 -11.50 0.82
C ASP A 41 6.67 -10.16 0.10
N THR A 42 7.76 -9.40 -0.07
CA THR A 42 7.80 -8.15 -0.85
C THR A 42 7.38 -8.39 -2.30
N GLU A 43 8.01 -9.35 -2.97
CA GLU A 43 7.70 -9.70 -4.37
C GLU A 43 6.24 -10.10 -4.54
N PHE A 44 5.70 -10.88 -3.60
CA PHE A 44 4.30 -11.29 -3.62
C PHE A 44 3.34 -10.09 -3.51
N ILE A 45 3.58 -9.20 -2.53
CA ILE A 45 2.71 -8.03 -2.31
C ILE A 45 2.79 -7.06 -3.47
N ILE A 46 3.99 -6.76 -4.00
CA ILE A 46 4.17 -5.91 -5.19
C ILE A 46 3.39 -6.47 -6.37
N ARG A 47 3.53 -7.78 -6.63
CA ARG A 47 2.79 -8.43 -7.72
C ARG A 47 1.28 -8.31 -7.53
N LYS A 48 0.77 -8.45 -6.31
CA LYS A 48 -0.67 -8.29 -6.04
C LYS A 48 -1.14 -6.84 -6.22
N ILE A 49 -0.41 -5.86 -5.69
CA ILE A 49 -0.72 -4.43 -5.87
C ILE A 49 -0.86 -4.08 -7.36
N LEU A 50 0.11 -4.50 -8.18
CA LEU A 50 0.17 -4.11 -9.58
C LEU A 50 -0.83 -4.83 -10.48
N ASN A 51 -1.25 -6.06 -10.12
CA ASN A 51 -2.06 -6.91 -11.00
C ASN A 51 -3.50 -7.16 -10.51
N LEU A 52 -3.86 -6.71 -9.30
CA LEU A 52 -5.24 -6.81 -8.82
C LEU A 52 -6.18 -6.03 -9.74
N ARG A 53 -7.23 -6.69 -10.22
CA ARG A 53 -8.21 -6.12 -11.14
C ARG A 53 -9.31 -5.39 -10.39
N LEU A 54 -9.02 -4.16 -9.97
CA LEU A 54 -9.91 -3.34 -9.15
C LEU A 54 -10.67 -2.27 -9.94
N PHE A 55 -10.36 -2.10 -11.21
CA PHE A 55 -10.94 -1.08 -12.07
C PHE A 55 -11.78 -1.69 -13.17
N ASP A 56 -12.79 -0.94 -13.61
CA ASP A 56 -13.60 -1.31 -14.74
C ASP A 56 -12.83 -1.01 -16.04
N ASP A 57 -13.09 -1.79 -17.09
CA ASP A 57 -12.53 -1.55 -18.41
C ASP A 57 -13.24 -0.35 -19.06
N PRO A 58 -12.55 0.77 -19.32
CA PRO A 58 -13.18 1.96 -19.89
C PRO A 58 -13.61 1.77 -21.35
N THR A 59 -13.11 0.75 -22.05
CA THR A 59 -13.41 0.52 -23.47
C THR A 59 -14.72 -0.24 -23.69
N ASN A 60 -15.08 -1.15 -22.78
CA ASN A 60 -16.24 -2.04 -22.92
C ASN A 60 -17.14 -2.07 -21.68
N GLY A 61 -16.78 -1.36 -20.61
CA GLY A 61 -17.55 -1.26 -19.36
C GLY A 61 -17.50 -2.51 -18.47
N LYS A 62 -16.66 -3.51 -18.80
CA LYS A 62 -16.55 -4.74 -18.01
C LYS A 62 -15.99 -4.42 -16.63
N ARG A 63 -16.75 -4.77 -15.59
CA ARG A 63 -16.37 -4.51 -14.20
C ARG A 63 -15.25 -5.42 -13.73
N TRP A 64 -14.39 -4.92 -12.84
CA TRP A 64 -13.32 -5.70 -12.19
C TRP A 64 -12.35 -6.38 -13.19
N ASP A 65 -11.98 -5.66 -14.25
CA ASP A 65 -11.19 -6.24 -15.35
C ASP A 65 -9.76 -5.70 -15.42
N LYS A 66 -9.55 -4.45 -15.03
CA LYS A 66 -8.26 -3.77 -15.16
C LYS A 66 -7.58 -3.57 -13.82
N SER A 67 -6.26 -3.72 -13.84
CA SER A 67 -5.38 -3.36 -12.74
C SER A 67 -4.91 -1.91 -12.81
N VAL A 68 -4.26 -1.45 -11.73
CA VAL A 68 -3.62 -0.13 -11.71
C VAL A 68 -2.58 0.01 -12.85
N LYS A 69 -1.88 -1.10 -13.14
CA LYS A 69 -0.88 -1.17 -14.21
C LYS A 69 -1.51 -1.10 -15.60
N ASP A 70 -2.63 -1.78 -15.81
CA ASP A 70 -3.31 -1.79 -17.12
C ASP A 70 -3.80 -0.39 -17.53
N LEU A 71 -4.12 0.46 -16.55
CA LEU A 71 -4.63 1.82 -16.77
C LEU A 71 -3.58 2.91 -16.63
N GLY A 72 -2.33 2.59 -16.29
CA GLY A 72 -1.29 3.60 -16.07
C GLY A 72 -1.60 4.54 -14.90
N TYR A 73 -2.36 4.05 -13.92
CA TYR A 73 -2.78 4.81 -12.75
C TYR A 73 -1.69 4.86 -11.67
N ASP A 74 -1.88 5.76 -10.71
CA ASP A 74 -0.89 6.06 -9.69
C ASP A 74 -0.99 5.08 -8.51
N VAL A 75 0.10 4.92 -7.76
CA VAL A 75 0.15 4.15 -6.52
C VAL A 75 0.81 5.00 -5.45
N LEU A 76 0.10 5.28 -4.35
CA LEU A 76 0.66 5.89 -3.15
C LEU A 76 0.87 4.79 -2.11
N VAL A 77 2.10 4.57 -1.67
CA VAL A 77 2.44 3.65 -0.59
C VAL A 77 2.72 4.41 0.70
N VAL A 78 2.22 3.89 1.82
CA VAL A 78 2.44 4.48 3.15
C VAL A 78 2.77 3.36 4.14
N SER A 79 3.88 3.49 4.86
CA SER A 79 4.23 2.57 5.94
C SER A 79 3.18 2.59 7.07
N GLN A 80 2.70 1.42 7.49
CA GLN A 80 1.61 1.27 8.46
C GLN A 80 1.83 0.05 9.38
N PHE A 81 2.72 0.19 10.37
CA PHE A 81 3.04 -0.89 11.31
C PHE A 81 1.82 -1.39 12.12
N THR A 82 0.80 -0.54 12.29
CA THR A 82 -0.41 -0.87 13.04
C THR A 82 -1.25 -1.98 12.42
N LEU A 83 -1.01 -2.36 11.15
CA LEU A 83 -1.61 -3.54 10.53
C LEU A 83 -1.22 -4.86 11.23
N TYR A 84 -0.18 -4.84 12.07
CA TYR A 84 0.21 -5.93 12.95
C TYR A 84 -0.21 -5.72 14.42
N GLY A 85 -1.14 -4.81 14.67
CA GLY A 85 -1.76 -4.63 15.97
C GLY A 85 -2.58 -5.85 16.39
N LEU A 86 -2.33 -6.34 17.60
CA LEU A 86 -3.11 -7.37 18.27
C LEU A 86 -3.80 -6.77 19.48
N LEU A 87 -5.07 -7.13 19.69
CA LEU A 87 -5.84 -6.65 20.82
C LEU A 87 -5.64 -7.56 22.04
N LYS A 88 -5.14 -6.97 23.12
CA LYS A 88 -5.17 -7.53 24.49
C LYS A 88 -6.22 -6.75 25.28
N GLY A 89 -7.47 -7.20 25.20
CA GLY A 89 -8.62 -6.37 25.57
C GLY A 89 -8.73 -5.18 24.62
N ASN A 90 -8.72 -3.95 25.15
CA ASN A 90 -8.74 -2.72 24.34
C ASN A 90 -7.35 -2.13 24.07
N LYS A 91 -6.29 -2.71 24.67
CA LYS A 91 -4.91 -2.26 24.44
C LYS A 91 -4.37 -2.94 23.19
N ILE A 92 -3.80 -2.15 22.28
CA ILE A 92 -3.14 -2.66 21.08
C ILE A 92 -1.69 -2.99 21.41
N ASP A 93 -1.25 -4.18 20.99
CA ASP A 93 0.11 -4.70 21.09
C ASP A 93 0.67 -4.89 19.68
N TYR A 94 1.86 -4.34 19.41
CA TYR A 94 2.48 -4.34 18.10
C TYR A 94 3.72 -5.24 18.02
N HIS A 95 3.91 -6.20 18.93
CA HIS A 95 5.11 -7.05 18.98
C HIS A 95 5.39 -7.84 17.69
N ARG A 96 4.40 -8.00 16.81
CA ARG A 96 4.58 -8.64 15.50
C ARG A 96 5.18 -7.69 14.46
N ALA A 97 5.01 -6.38 14.58
CA ALA A 97 5.62 -5.44 13.64
C ALA A 97 7.16 -5.53 13.68
N MET A 98 7.79 -5.31 12.53
CA MET A 98 9.25 -5.21 12.46
C MET A 98 9.73 -3.99 13.28
N GLU A 99 10.90 -4.12 13.92
CA GLU A 99 11.53 -3.02 14.67
C GLU A 99 11.83 -1.82 13.74
N PRO A 100 11.65 -0.56 14.20
CA PRO A 100 11.70 0.62 13.34
C PRO A 100 12.93 0.75 12.43
N THR A 101 14.14 0.46 12.93
CA THR A 101 15.38 0.60 12.16
C THR A 101 15.40 -0.36 10.98
N LYS A 102 15.12 -1.64 11.24
CA LYS A 102 15.00 -2.67 10.19
C LYS A 102 13.81 -2.41 9.27
N ALA A 103 12.69 -1.96 9.82
CA ALA A 103 11.48 -1.67 9.06
C ALA A 103 11.71 -0.54 8.05
N LYS A 104 12.50 0.48 8.40
CA LYS A 104 12.87 1.57 7.49
C LYS A 104 13.63 1.04 6.28
N GLU A 105 14.73 0.31 6.50
CA GLU A 105 15.53 -0.28 5.43
C GLU A 105 14.70 -1.21 4.53
N PHE A 106 13.83 -2.01 5.15
CA PHE A 106 12.97 -2.94 4.44
C PHE A 106 11.90 -2.22 3.61
N TYR A 107 11.31 -1.16 4.16
CA TYR A 107 10.31 -0.34 3.47
C TYR A 107 10.90 0.44 2.29
N GLU A 108 12.07 1.06 2.46
CA GLU A 108 12.79 1.75 1.38
C GLU A 108 13.09 0.78 0.23
N LYS A 109 13.54 -0.45 0.56
CA LYS A 109 13.72 -1.50 -0.45
C LYS A 109 12.41 -1.88 -1.14
N PHE A 110 11.33 -2.07 -0.39
CA PHE A 110 10.00 -2.36 -0.93
C PHE A 110 9.54 -1.28 -1.92
N TYR A 111 9.69 0.00 -1.54
CA TYR A 111 9.33 1.14 -2.39
C TYR A 111 10.13 1.14 -3.71
N HIS A 112 11.45 0.95 -3.64
CA HIS A 112 12.29 0.87 -4.84
C HIS A 112 11.98 -0.33 -5.71
N ASP A 113 11.68 -1.49 -5.13
CA ASP A 113 11.32 -2.67 -5.90
C ASP A 113 9.95 -2.50 -6.57
N LEU A 114 9.00 -1.80 -5.93
CA LEU A 114 7.72 -1.45 -6.53
C LEU A 114 7.89 -0.48 -7.71
N GLN A 115 8.75 0.53 -7.56
CA GLN A 115 9.12 1.44 -8.66
C GLN A 115 9.71 0.68 -9.85
N LYS A 116 10.66 -0.23 -9.61
CA LYS A 116 11.28 -1.05 -10.67
C LYS A 116 10.29 -1.98 -11.38
N ALA A 117 9.30 -2.50 -10.66
CA ALA A 117 8.29 -3.40 -11.22
C ALA A 117 7.20 -2.66 -12.03
N TYR A 118 7.15 -1.32 -11.95
CA TYR A 118 6.15 -0.48 -12.58
C TYR A 118 6.79 0.77 -13.24
N ILE A 119 6.07 1.89 -13.28
CA ILE A 119 6.52 3.17 -13.80
C ILE A 119 6.97 4.01 -12.59
N PRO A 120 8.27 4.32 -12.43
CA PRO A 120 8.79 4.95 -11.22
C PRO A 120 8.08 6.26 -10.85
N GLU A 121 7.69 7.07 -11.83
CA GLU A 121 7.04 8.37 -11.62
C GLU A 121 5.61 8.24 -11.08
N LYS A 122 4.99 7.07 -11.30
CA LYS A 122 3.63 6.71 -10.89
C LYS A 122 3.54 6.11 -9.49
N VAL A 123 4.68 5.76 -8.89
CA VAL A 123 4.74 5.27 -7.51
C VAL A 123 5.19 6.42 -6.62
N LYS A 124 4.33 6.80 -5.70
CA LYS A 124 4.58 7.85 -4.71
C LYS A 124 4.71 7.23 -3.33
N ASP A 125 5.57 7.81 -2.51
CA ASP A 125 5.75 7.44 -1.13
C ASP A 125 5.05 8.44 -0.20
N GLY A 126 4.81 8.02 1.04
CA GLY A 126 4.71 8.95 2.17
C GLY A 126 6.12 9.31 2.68
N GLU A 127 6.23 9.48 3.99
CA GLU A 127 7.53 9.66 4.66
C GLU A 127 7.64 8.71 5.85
N PHE A 128 8.55 7.75 5.77
CA PHE A 128 8.70 6.73 6.80
C PHE A 128 9.05 7.35 8.16
N GLY A 129 8.28 7.01 9.19
CA GLY A 129 8.50 7.47 10.56
C GLY A 129 8.03 8.90 10.86
N ALA A 130 7.58 9.65 9.85
CA ALA A 130 6.95 10.94 10.07
C ALA A 130 5.50 10.79 10.56
N MET A 131 5.02 11.76 11.34
CA MET A 131 3.60 11.85 11.68
C MET A 131 2.84 12.44 10.49
N MET A 132 2.12 11.57 9.78
CA MET A 132 1.46 11.90 8.53
C MET A 132 -0.05 12.07 8.71
N SER A 133 -0.63 13.01 7.98
CA SER A 133 -2.06 13.03 7.69
C SER A 133 -2.29 12.48 6.28
N VAL A 134 -2.94 11.31 6.18
CA VAL A 134 -3.21 10.66 4.89
C VAL A 134 -4.63 10.95 4.46
N GLY A 135 -4.78 11.73 3.39
CA GLY A 135 -6.05 11.98 2.72
C GLY A 135 -6.36 10.86 1.74
N ILE A 136 -7.54 10.24 1.86
CA ILE A 136 -7.96 9.11 1.01
C ILE A 136 -9.39 9.34 0.56
N VAL A 137 -9.59 9.61 -0.73
CA VAL A 137 -10.92 9.65 -1.33
C VAL A 137 -11.19 8.31 -2.00
N ASN A 138 -11.76 7.40 -1.21
CA ASN A 138 -12.00 6.02 -1.63
C ASN A 138 -13.08 5.95 -2.72
N ASP A 139 -12.76 5.29 -3.83
CA ASP A 139 -13.59 5.17 -5.02
C ASP A 139 -14.40 3.86 -4.98
N GLY A 140 -15.66 3.93 -4.54
CA GLY A 140 -16.57 2.78 -4.47
C GLY A 140 -17.46 2.79 -3.22
N PRO A 141 -16.92 2.59 -2.00
CA PRO A 141 -15.51 2.30 -1.71
C PRO A 141 -15.10 0.86 -2.04
N VAL A 142 -13.83 0.66 -2.40
CA VAL A 142 -13.20 -0.65 -2.62
C VAL A 142 -11.95 -0.74 -1.76
N THR A 143 -11.92 -1.74 -0.88
CA THR A 143 -10.82 -2.00 0.04
C THR A 143 -10.51 -3.49 0.08
N ILE A 144 -9.25 -3.86 -0.16
CA ILE A 144 -8.77 -5.23 -0.15
C ILE A 144 -7.63 -5.35 0.86
N THR A 145 -7.66 -6.38 1.67
CA THR A 145 -6.54 -6.72 2.57
C THR A 145 -5.82 -7.94 2.04
N ILE A 146 -4.49 -7.90 2.04
CA ILE A 146 -3.64 -9.02 1.63
C ILE A 146 -2.65 -9.29 2.75
N ASP A 147 -2.45 -10.56 3.07
CA ASP A 147 -1.37 -11.04 3.93
C ASP A 147 -0.54 -12.05 3.12
N SER A 148 0.75 -11.79 2.92
CA SER A 148 1.65 -12.69 2.18
C SER A 148 1.84 -14.05 2.85
N LYS A 149 1.51 -14.18 4.14
CA LYS A 149 1.59 -15.44 4.88
C LYS A 149 0.28 -16.25 4.82
N ASP A 150 -0.80 -15.66 4.33
CA ASP A 150 -2.07 -16.35 4.18
C ASP A 150 -2.09 -17.11 2.84
N LYS A 151 -2.27 -18.43 2.95
CA LYS A 151 -2.23 -19.38 1.82
C LYS A 151 -3.45 -19.28 0.90
N SER A 152 -4.49 -18.54 1.29
CA SER A 152 -5.70 -18.37 0.49
C SER A 152 -5.64 -17.18 -0.48
N ASN A 153 -4.60 -16.33 -0.39
CA ASN A 153 -4.48 -15.07 -1.12
C ASN A 153 -3.99 -15.15 -2.57
#